data_AF-A0A2N7GEA2-F1
#
_entry.id   AF-A0A2N7GEA2-F1
#
_cell.length_a   1.000
_cell.length_b   1.000
_cell.length_c   1.000
_cell.angle_alpha   90.00
_cell.angle_beta   90.00
_cell.angle_gamma   90.00
#
_symmetry.space_group_name_H-M   'P 1'
#
loop_
_entity.id
_entity.type
_entity.pdbx_description
1 polymer ?
#
loop_
_entity_poly.entity_id
_entity_poly.type
_entity_poly.pdbx_seq_one_letter_code
_entity_poly.pdbx_strand_id
1 'polypeptide(L)'
;MGRASVAEAELTKQKIIDAAFKITLEQGFNQLTFSNLSDHCGVSRSGINRHFPKKADLIQVLKLKLNRVLMKHLDFTSTDAFYHSWVNGLSNNKEFKSAILAAAPIIPTREGVSNLKHLIQGAEEEVLKCIYVCIGYAIVNLR
;
A
#
# COMPACT_ATOMS: atom_id res chain seq x y z
N MET A 1 -6.95 -4.13 -36.41
CA MET A 1 -7.05 -4.81 -35.10
C MET A 1 -8.31 -4.32 -34.40
N GLY A 2 -9.21 -5.23 -34.03
CA GLY A 2 -10.51 -4.91 -33.47
C GLY A 2 -10.43 -4.24 -32.09
N ARG A 3 -11.41 -3.38 -31.79
CA ARG A 3 -11.54 -2.71 -30.49
C ARG A 3 -11.75 -3.78 -29.42
N ALA A 4 -10.85 -3.87 -28.44
CA ALA A 4 -11.05 -4.76 -27.29
C ALA A 4 -12.40 -4.45 -26.62
N SER A 5 -13.11 -5.49 -26.21
CA SER A 5 -14.36 -5.34 -25.44
C SER A 5 -14.10 -4.64 -24.11
N VAL A 6 -15.14 -4.07 -23.52
CA VAL A 6 -15.04 -3.42 -22.19
C VAL A 6 -14.54 -4.41 -21.14
N ALA A 7 -15.00 -5.66 -21.20
CA ALA A 7 -14.57 -6.71 -20.28
C ALA A 7 -13.07 -7.03 -20.42
N GLU A 8 -12.56 -7.17 -21.64
CA GLU A 8 -11.12 -7.41 -21.87
C GLU A 8 -10.26 -6.23 -21.42
N ALA A 9 -10.76 -4.99 -21.58
CA ALA A 9 -10.07 -3.79 -21.11
C ALA A 9 -9.96 -3.75 -19.58
N GLU A 10 -11.03 -4.10 -18.85
CA GLU A 10 -11.00 -4.16 -17.39
C GLU A 10 -10.12 -5.30 -16.87
N LEU A 11 -10.14 -6.48 -17.51
CA LEU A 11 -9.24 -7.58 -17.18
C LEU A 11 -7.77 -7.18 -17.36
N THR A 12 -7.44 -6.48 -18.44
CA THR A 12 -6.09 -5.97 -18.69
C THR A 12 -5.68 -4.95 -17.64
N LYS A 13 -6.56 -4.01 -17.30
CA LYS A 13 -6.33 -3.02 -16.24
C LYS A 13 -6.06 -3.70 -14.90
N GLN A 14 -6.85 -4.69 -14.53
CA GLN A 14 -6.68 -5.44 -13.29
C GLN A 14 -5.33 -6.18 -13.26
N LYS A 15 -4.96 -6.84 -14.37
CA LYS A 15 -3.65 -7.50 -14.54
C LYS A 15 -2.47 -6.55 -14.31
N ILE A 16 -2.57 -5.32 -14.83
CA ILE A 16 -1.56 -4.27 -14.61
C ILE A 16 -1.49 -3.90 -13.12
N ILE A 17 -2.63 -3.68 -12.47
CA ILE A 17 -2.67 -3.31 -11.04
C ILE A 17 -2.09 -4.44 -10.17
N ASP A 18 -2.44 -5.70 -10.44
CA ASP A 18 -1.97 -6.86 -9.67
C ASP A 18 -0.46 -7.03 -9.81
N ALA A 19 0.08 -6.92 -11.03
CA ALA A 19 1.53 -6.96 -11.24
C ALA A 19 2.25 -5.79 -10.56
N ALA A 20 1.70 -4.58 -10.64
CA ALA A 20 2.27 -3.41 -9.97
C ALA A 20 2.28 -3.59 -8.45
N PHE A 21 1.21 -4.13 -7.89
CA PHE A 21 1.10 -4.41 -6.46
C PHE A 21 2.14 -5.45 -6.01
N LYS A 22 2.29 -6.53 -6.79
CA LYS A 22 3.29 -7.57 -6.55
C LYS A 22 4.72 -7.02 -6.57
N ILE A 23 5.10 -6.27 -7.62
CA ILE A 23 6.40 -5.60 -7.71
C ILE A 23 6.63 -4.72 -6.48
N THR A 24 5.62 -3.95 -6.08
CA THR A 24 5.76 -3.01 -4.97
C THR A 24 5.97 -3.73 -3.63
N LEU A 25 5.25 -4.83 -3.36
CA LEU A 25 5.39 -5.60 -2.11
C LEU A 25 6.67 -6.44 -2.04
N GLU A 26 7.10 -7.01 -3.18
CA GLU A 26 8.20 -7.97 -3.22
C GLU A 26 9.56 -7.34 -3.54
N GLN A 27 9.58 -6.32 -4.42
CA GLN A 27 10.80 -5.71 -4.95
C GLN A 27 10.98 -4.25 -4.48
N GLY A 28 9.96 -3.69 -3.83
CA GLY A 28 9.95 -2.32 -3.36
C GLY A 28 9.51 -1.30 -4.42
N PHE A 29 9.06 -0.14 -3.95
CA PHE A 29 8.45 0.88 -4.80
C PHE A 29 9.37 1.45 -5.89
N ASN A 30 10.68 1.51 -5.65
CA ASN A 30 11.64 2.01 -6.62
C ASN A 30 11.69 1.15 -7.90
N GLN A 31 11.32 -0.14 -7.79
CA GLN A 31 11.28 -1.06 -8.93
C GLN A 31 9.99 -0.92 -9.76
N LEU A 32 9.01 -0.16 -9.30
CA LEU A 32 7.77 0.11 -10.03
C LEU A 32 8.04 1.09 -11.18
N THR A 33 8.50 0.59 -12.31
CA THR A 33 8.63 1.33 -13.58
C THR A 33 7.70 0.74 -14.63
N PHE A 34 7.25 1.53 -15.61
CA PHE A 34 6.41 0.98 -16.70
C PHE A 34 7.16 -0.04 -17.56
N SER A 35 8.49 0.01 -17.58
CA SER A 35 9.38 -1.02 -18.12
C SER A 35 9.20 -2.34 -17.38
N ASN A 36 9.53 -2.35 -16.07
CA ASN A 36 9.47 -3.56 -15.26
C ASN A 36 8.04 -4.12 -15.18
N LEU A 37 7.05 -3.24 -15.16
CA LEU A 37 5.64 -3.62 -15.17
C LEU A 37 5.24 -4.29 -16.48
N SER A 38 5.69 -3.78 -17.64
CA SER A 38 5.46 -4.38 -18.95
C SER A 38 6.03 -5.80 -19.00
N ASP A 39 7.26 -5.97 -18.50
CA ASP A 39 7.95 -7.26 -18.47
C ASP A 39 7.24 -8.25 -17.53
N HIS A 40 6.77 -7.79 -16.36
CA HIS A 40 6.07 -8.62 -15.38
C HIS A 40 4.65 -9.04 -15.79
N CYS A 41 3.89 -8.15 -16.43
CA CYS A 41 2.48 -8.42 -16.73
C CYS A 41 2.24 -8.83 -18.19
N GLY A 42 3.26 -8.76 -19.05
CA GLY A 42 3.16 -9.08 -20.47
C GLY A 42 2.24 -8.13 -21.25
N VAL A 43 1.97 -6.94 -20.72
CA VAL A 43 1.23 -5.88 -21.41
C VAL A 43 2.23 -4.85 -21.89
N SER A 44 2.21 -4.50 -23.17
CA SER A 44 3.15 -3.53 -23.73
C SER A 44 3.08 -2.19 -22.98
N ARG A 45 4.18 -1.43 -22.96
CA ARG A 45 4.21 -0.06 -22.40
C ARG A 45 3.11 0.84 -22.96
N SER A 46 2.81 0.75 -24.26
CA SER A 46 1.71 1.50 -24.88
C SER A 46 0.34 1.07 -24.34
N GLY A 47 0.14 -0.24 -24.14
CA GLY A 47 -1.05 -0.78 -23.48
C GLY A 47 -1.20 -0.30 -22.04
N ILE A 48 -0.10 -0.28 -21.27
CA ILE A 48 -0.08 0.26 -19.89
C ILE A 48 -0.45 1.75 -19.90
N ASN A 49 0.19 2.56 -20.75
CA ASN A 49 -0.09 4.00 -20.88
C ASN A 49 -1.56 4.29 -21.21
N ARG A 50 -2.23 3.40 -21.95
CA ARG A 50 -3.66 3.55 -22.26
C ARG A 50 -4.55 3.41 -21.02
N HIS A 51 -4.18 2.57 -20.06
CA HIS A 51 -4.93 2.38 -18.81
C HIS A 51 -4.47 3.31 -17.68
N PHE A 52 -3.18 3.63 -17.64
CA PHE A 52 -2.54 4.49 -16.64
C PHE A 52 -1.63 5.50 -17.36
N PRO A 53 -2.19 6.62 -17.88
CA PRO A 53 -1.42 7.62 -18.60
C PRO A 53 -0.30 8.24 -17.75
N LYS A 54 -0.50 8.33 -16.43
CA LYS A 54 0.50 8.80 -15.48
C LYS A 54 0.77 7.72 -14.44
N LYS A 55 2.04 7.59 -14.04
CA LYS A 55 2.43 6.72 -12.90
C LYS A 55 1.67 7.09 -11.62
N ALA A 56 1.34 8.37 -11.42
CA ALA A 56 0.52 8.86 -10.30
C ALA A 56 -0.86 8.21 -10.23
N ASP A 57 -1.50 7.94 -11.37
CA ASP A 57 -2.83 7.31 -11.42
C ASP A 57 -2.76 5.86 -10.91
N LEU A 58 -1.70 5.15 -11.32
CA LEU A 58 -1.42 3.79 -10.82
C LEU A 58 -1.11 3.82 -9.32
N ILE A 59 -0.30 4.78 -8.86
CA ILE A 59 0.04 4.94 -7.44
C ILE A 59 -1.23 5.15 -6.60
N GLN A 60 -2.20 5.93 -7.07
CA GLN A 60 -3.44 6.15 -6.32
C GLN A 60 -4.22 4.85 -6.10
N VAL A 61 -4.26 3.97 -7.11
CA VAL A 61 -4.89 2.64 -6.98
C VAL A 61 -4.09 1.76 -6.00
N LEU A 62 -2.76 1.81 -6.06
CA LEU A 62 -1.90 1.05 -5.15
C LEU A 62 -2.06 1.50 -3.70
N LYS A 63 -2.19 2.80 -3.43
CA LYS A 63 -2.46 3.34 -2.09
C LYS A 63 -3.71 2.71 -1.48
N LEU A 64 -4.80 2.61 -2.26
CA LEU A 64 -6.04 1.99 -1.80
C LEU A 64 -5.87 0.50 -1.48
N LYS A 65 -5.13 -0.24 -2.33
CA LYS A 65 -4.83 -1.66 -2.08
C LYS A 65 -3.95 -1.87 -0.86
N LEU A 66 -2.89 -1.07 -0.71
CA LEU A 66 -2.01 -1.12 0.47
C LEU A 66 -2.79 -0.77 1.74
N ASN A 67 -3.62 0.26 1.70
CA ASN A 67 -4.46 0.62 2.84
C ASN A 67 -5.36 -0.55 3.27
N ARG A 68 -5.96 -1.29 2.33
CA ARG A 68 -6.76 -2.48 2.67
C ARG A 68 -5.96 -3.56 3.38
N VAL A 69 -4.72 -3.82 2.96
CA VAL A 69 -3.82 -4.76 3.65
C VAL A 69 -3.50 -4.28 5.05
N LEU A 70 -3.14 -3.00 5.20
CA LEU A 70 -2.81 -2.42 6.50
C LEU A 70 -4.00 -2.47 7.47
N MET A 71 -5.18 -2.02 7.03
CA MET A 71 -6.39 -1.98 7.86
C MET A 71 -6.88 -3.36 8.27
N LYS A 72 -6.62 -4.41 7.46
CA LYS A 72 -6.99 -5.79 7.78
C LYS A 72 -6.23 -6.34 9.01
N HIS A 73 -5.05 -5.80 9.31
CA HIS A 73 -4.16 -6.33 10.35
C HIS A 73 -4.08 -5.46 11.59
N LEU A 74 -4.80 -4.34 11.62
CA LEU A 74 -4.78 -3.39 12.71
C LEU A 74 -6.11 -3.41 13.47
N ASP A 75 -6.00 -3.34 14.78
CA ASP A 75 -7.12 -3.20 15.70
C ASP A 75 -7.21 -1.74 16.15
N PHE A 76 -8.38 -1.13 15.98
CA PHE A 76 -8.61 0.28 16.27
C PHE A 76 -9.49 0.51 17.52
N THR A 77 -9.81 -0.55 18.26
CA THR A 77 -10.73 -0.51 19.41
C THR A 77 -10.14 0.16 20.64
N SER A 78 -8.82 0.25 20.74
CA SER A 78 -8.10 1.00 21.77
C SER A 78 -6.66 1.28 21.35
N THR A 79 -5.97 2.16 22.09
CA THR A 79 -4.54 2.42 21.91
C THR A 79 -3.69 1.17 22.16
N ASP A 80 -4.06 0.35 23.14
CA ASP A 80 -3.39 -0.91 23.49
C ASP A 80 -3.55 -1.97 22.39
N ALA A 81 -4.78 -2.16 21.91
CA ALA A 81 -5.08 -3.10 20.83
C ALA A 81 -4.39 -2.68 19.53
N PHE A 82 -4.36 -1.38 19.23
CA PHE A 82 -3.62 -0.84 18.08
C PHE A 82 -2.13 -1.12 18.18
N TYR A 83 -1.51 -0.84 19.34
CA TYR A 83 -0.09 -1.12 19.55
C TYR A 83 0.23 -2.61 19.36
N HIS A 84 -0.53 -3.49 20.00
CA HIS A 84 -0.31 -4.93 19.92
C HIS A 84 -0.49 -5.49 18.51
N SER A 85 -1.55 -5.08 17.82
CA SER A 85 -1.80 -5.49 16.43
C SER A 85 -0.72 -4.96 15.47
N TRP A 86 -0.23 -3.73 15.68
CA TRP A 86 0.87 -3.15 14.91
C TRP A 86 2.19 -3.92 15.09
N VAL A 87 2.59 -4.16 16.34
CA VAL A 87 3.82 -4.90 16.67
C VAL A 87 3.75 -6.33 16.13
N ASN A 88 2.60 -6.99 16.30
CA ASN A 88 2.37 -8.33 15.77
C ASN A 88 2.43 -8.35 14.23
N GLY A 89 1.81 -7.37 13.57
CA GLY A 89 1.84 -7.23 12.12
C GLY A 89 3.27 -7.11 11.58
N LEU A 90 4.10 -6.26 12.19
CA LEU A 90 5.50 -6.10 11.77
C LEU A 90 6.38 -7.32 12.05
N SER A 91 6.15 -8.00 13.18
CA SER A 91 7.01 -9.10 13.63
C SER A 91 6.64 -10.43 12.97
N ASN A 92 5.34 -10.66 12.75
CA ASN A 92 4.82 -11.99 12.42
C ASN A 92 4.05 -12.04 11.09
N ASN A 93 3.86 -10.91 10.39
CA ASN A 93 3.12 -10.88 9.13
C ASN A 93 3.94 -10.24 8.00
N LYS A 94 4.43 -11.08 7.08
CA LYS A 94 5.23 -10.65 5.92
C LYS A 94 4.45 -9.70 5.01
N GLU A 95 3.16 -9.95 4.77
CA GLU A 95 2.32 -9.12 3.91
C GLU A 95 2.18 -7.71 4.50
N PHE A 96 1.93 -7.62 5.80
CA PHE A 96 1.87 -6.34 6.53
C PHE A 96 3.22 -5.61 6.51
N LYS A 97 4.33 -6.30 6.81
CA LYS A 97 5.69 -5.72 6.77
C LYS A 97 5.99 -5.15 5.38
N SER A 98 5.73 -5.93 4.32
CA SER A 98 5.88 -5.48 2.93
C SER A 98 4.97 -4.29 2.60
N ALA A 99 3.72 -4.28 3.09
CA ALA A 99 2.80 -3.18 2.85
C ALA A 99 3.24 -1.88 3.52
N ILE A 100 3.78 -1.93 4.74
CA ILE A 100 4.36 -0.75 5.42
C ILE A 100 5.56 -0.20 4.62
N LEU A 101 6.48 -1.07 4.20
CA LEU A 101 7.64 -0.67 3.37
C LEU A 101 7.22 -0.07 2.03
N ALA A 102 6.23 -0.67 1.38
CA ALA A 102 5.66 -0.20 0.13
C ALA A 102 4.93 1.14 0.26
N ALA A 103 4.25 1.36 1.39
CA ALA A 103 3.50 2.58 1.67
C ALA A 103 4.40 3.76 2.03
N ALA A 104 5.52 3.53 2.73
CA ALA A 104 6.42 4.57 3.21
C ALA A 104 6.82 5.65 2.17
N PRO A 105 7.20 5.31 0.91
CA PRO A 105 7.57 6.33 -0.08
C PRO A 105 6.39 7.06 -0.72
N ILE A 106 5.15 6.58 -0.57
CA ILE A 106 3.99 7.10 -1.30
C ILE A 106 2.89 7.69 -0.41
N ILE A 107 2.78 7.26 0.84
CA ILE A 107 1.83 7.78 1.82
C ILE A 107 2.58 8.79 2.69
N PRO A 108 2.27 10.09 2.59
CA PRO A 108 2.86 11.09 3.48
C PRO A 108 2.58 10.74 4.93
N THR A 109 3.61 10.73 5.79
CA THR A 109 3.47 10.40 7.21
C THR A 109 2.41 11.26 7.91
N ARG A 110 2.32 12.55 7.57
CA ARG A 110 1.31 13.45 8.14
C ARG A 110 -0.13 13.01 7.82
N GLU A 111 -0.37 12.59 6.58
CA GLU A 111 -1.67 12.08 6.14
C GLU A 111 -2.00 10.77 6.86
N GLY A 112 -1.03 9.85 6.95
CA GLY A 112 -1.18 8.58 7.67
C GLY A 112 -1.50 8.78 9.15
N VAL A 113 -0.77 9.66 9.85
CA VAL A 113 -1.01 9.99 11.26
C VAL A 113 -2.40 10.58 11.46
N SER A 114 -2.81 11.53 10.60
CA SER A 114 -4.14 12.14 10.70
C SER A 114 -5.25 11.10 10.56
N ASN A 115 -5.13 10.20 9.58
CA ASN A 115 -6.14 9.16 9.36
C ASN A 115 -6.20 8.17 10.53
N LEU A 116 -5.05 7.72 11.04
CA LEU A 116 -4.99 6.82 12.20
C LEU A 116 -5.59 7.46 13.46
N LYS A 117 -5.35 8.76 13.68
CA LYS A 117 -5.92 9.51 14.80
C LYS A 117 -7.45 9.43 14.81
N HIS A 118 -8.09 9.43 13.65
CA HIS A 118 -9.55 9.34 13.54
C HIS A 118 -10.11 7.92 13.67
N LEU A 119 -9.27 6.90 13.53
CA LEU A 119 -9.70 5.50 13.57
C LEU A 119 -9.57 4.89 14.97
N ILE A 120 -8.48 5.21 15.68
CA ILE A 120 -8.17 4.61 16.98
C ILE A 120 -9.03 5.25 18.07
N GLN A 121 -9.74 4.43 18.84
CA GLN A 121 -10.51 4.89 19.99
C GLN A 121 -9.59 5.21 21.17
N GLY A 122 -9.78 6.38 21.79
CA GLY A 122 -9.02 6.82 22.97
C GLY A 122 -8.97 8.34 23.09
N ALA A 123 -8.33 8.83 24.14
CA ALA A 123 -8.05 10.26 24.27
C ALA A 123 -7.05 10.70 23.19
N GLU A 124 -7.27 11.85 22.57
CA GLU A 124 -6.46 12.32 21.43
C GLU A 124 -4.95 12.30 21.71
N GLU A 125 -4.54 12.74 22.91
CA GLU A 125 -3.13 12.77 23.30
C GLU A 125 -2.53 11.36 23.40
N GLU A 126 -3.29 10.39 23.94
CA GLU A 126 -2.87 8.99 24.06
C GLU A 126 -2.78 8.31 22.69
N VAL A 127 -3.76 8.58 21.81
CA VAL A 127 -3.77 8.08 20.44
C VAL A 127 -2.56 8.59 19.67
N LEU A 128 -2.26 9.90 19.73
CA LEU A 128 -1.10 10.47 19.05
C LEU A 128 0.22 9.89 19.58
N LYS A 129 0.37 9.76 20.91
CA LYS A 129 1.53 9.10 21.51
C LYS A 129 1.69 7.67 21.00
N CYS A 130 0.60 6.89 20.99
CA CYS A 130 0.61 5.51 20.51
C CYS A 130 1.03 5.41 19.03
N ILE A 131 0.49 6.27 18.16
CA ILE A 131 0.86 6.32 16.73
C ILE A 131 2.36 6.60 16.57
N TYR A 132 2.91 7.58 17.31
CA TYR A 132 4.34 7.89 17.22
C TYR A 132 5.23 6.75 17.73
N VAL A 133 4.83 6.07 18.81
CA VAL A 133 5.51 4.86 19.29
C VAL A 133 5.51 3.77 18.22
N CYS A 134 4.37 3.52 17.58
CA CYS A 134 4.23 2.53 16.52
C CYS A 134 5.11 2.86 15.29
N ILE A 135 5.11 4.11 14.85
CA ILE A 135 5.98 4.58 13.75
C ILE A 135 7.45 4.44 14.13
N GLY A 136 7.84 4.84 15.34
CA GLY A 136 9.20 4.69 15.85
C GLY A 136 9.63 3.23 15.90
N TYR A 137 8.75 2.35 16.39
CA TYR A 137 8.96 0.90 16.39
C TYR A 137 9.16 0.37 14.97
N ALA A 138 8.35 0.81 14.00
CA ALA A 138 8.52 0.46 12.59
C ALA A 138 9.90 0.86 12.07
N ILE A 139 10.34 2.10 12.31
CA ILE A 139 11.66 2.59 11.85
C ILE A 139 12.80 1.73 12.37
N VAL A 140 12.70 1.23 13.61
CA VAL A 140 13.74 0.39 14.22
C VAL A 140 13.73 -1.04 13.67
N ASN A 141 12.54 -1.61 13.40
CA ASN A 141 12.37 -3.03 13.07
C ASN A 141 12.18 -3.31 11.57
N LEU A 142 12.01 -2.27 10.76
CA LEU A 142 12.02 -2.34 9.31
C LEU A 142 13.46 -2.17 8.82
N ARG A 143 14.24 -3.25 8.99
CA ARG A 143 15.48 -3.50 8.27
C ARG A 143 15.33 -4.77 7.44
#